data_AF-A0A0S7BF86-F1
#
_entry.id   AF-A0A0S7BF86-F1
#
_cell.length_a   1.000
_cell.length_b   1.000
_cell.length_c   1.000
_cell.angle_alpha   90.00
_cell.angle_beta   90.00
_cell.angle_gamma   90.00
#
_symmetry.space_group_name_H-M   'P 1'
#
loop_
_entity.id
_entity.type
_entity.pdbx_description
1 polymer ?
#
loop_
_entity_poly.entity_id
_entity_poly.type
_entity_poly.pdbx_seq_one_letter_code
_entity_poly.pdbx_strand_id
1 'polypeptide(L)'
;MIDYKWPELLQSWSRHILVTSDYRSYLPEEVIDKQNLWIVYRGASEGQIAQAERRLKTRLLESYREFLKISNGWPTGVLRHRSFWELMQAELDGLQK
;
A
#
# COMPACT_ATOMS: atom_id res chain seq x y z
N MET A 1 8.75 -23.16 12.13
CA MET A 1 8.24 -22.29 11.05
C MET A 1 8.05 -20.92 11.67
N ILE A 2 8.67 -19.87 11.14
CA ILE A 2 8.38 -18.52 11.60
C ILE A 2 7.03 -18.14 11.00
N ASP A 3 6.05 -17.92 11.86
CA ASP A 3 4.73 -17.47 11.47
C ASP A 3 4.74 -15.94 11.35
N TYR A 4 4.76 -15.45 10.12
CA TYR A 4 4.75 -14.02 9.86
C TYR A 4 3.30 -13.54 9.77
N LYS A 5 2.82 -12.91 10.85
CA LYS A 5 1.45 -12.38 11.01
C LYS A 5 1.16 -11.12 10.19
N TRP A 6 1.68 -11.09 8.97
CA TRP A 6 1.45 -10.02 8.01
C TRP A 6 -0.03 -9.88 7.63
N PRO A 7 -0.80 -10.96 7.39
CA PRO A 7 -2.22 -10.83 7.07
C PRO A 7 -2.99 -10.09 8.18
N GLU A 8 -2.74 -10.42 9.44
CA GLU A 8 -3.41 -9.83 10.60
C GLU A 8 -3.04 -8.36 10.77
N LEU A 9 -1.74 -8.03 10.61
CA LEU A 9 -1.27 -6.65 10.68
C LEU A 9 -1.93 -5.80 9.59
N LEU A 10 -1.91 -6.29 8.34
CA LEU A 10 -2.46 -5.59 7.18
C LEU A 10 -3.98 -5.43 7.26
N GLN A 11 -4.68 -6.43 7.78
CA GLN A 11 -6.12 -6.34 8.04
C GLN A 11 -6.43 -5.30 9.11
N SER A 12 -5.68 -5.32 10.22
CA SER A 12 -5.85 -4.38 11.33
C SER A 12 -5.60 -2.94 10.89
N TRP A 13 -4.50 -2.71 10.16
CA TRP A 13 -4.18 -1.42 9.56
C TRP A 13 -5.25 -0.97 8.57
N SER A 14 -5.69 -1.85 7.67
CA SER A 14 -6.73 -1.53 6.68
C SER A 14 -8.03 -1.08 7.33
N ARG A 15 -8.48 -1.81 8.36
CA ARG A 15 -9.67 -1.43 9.14
C ARG A 15 -9.49 -0.09 9.83
N HIS A 16 -8.32 0.15 10.44
CA HIS A 16 -8.05 1.41 11.12
C HIS A 16 -8.16 2.59 10.15
N ILE A 17 -7.47 2.53 9.00
CA ILE A 17 -7.52 3.59 7.97
C ILE A 17 -8.93 3.76 7.41
N LEU A 18 -9.64 2.67 7.15
CA LEU A 18 -11.02 2.72 6.69
C LEU A 18 -12.01 3.24 7.74
N VAL A 19 -11.61 3.48 9.00
CA VAL A 19 -12.47 4.05 10.05
C VAL A 19 -12.07 5.48 10.38
N THR A 20 -10.78 5.74 10.52
CA THR A 20 -10.24 6.99 11.08
C THR A 20 -9.86 8.04 10.04
N SER A 21 -9.82 7.67 8.76
CA SER A 21 -9.07 8.44 7.77
C SER A 21 -9.98 9.16 6.76
N ASP A 22 -9.79 10.48 6.62
CA ASP A 22 -10.30 11.27 5.47
C ASP A 22 -9.68 10.83 4.13
N TYR A 23 -8.68 9.93 4.20
CA TYR A 23 -7.95 9.36 3.07
C TYR A 23 -8.76 8.40 2.21
N ARG A 24 -9.98 8.02 2.61
CA ARG A 24 -10.91 7.27 1.73
C ARG A 24 -11.08 7.97 0.38
N SER A 25 -11.03 9.29 0.37
CA SER A 25 -11.17 10.15 -0.81
C SER A 25 -9.97 10.10 -1.77
N TYR A 26 -8.80 9.67 -1.28
CA TYR A 26 -7.53 9.69 -2.02
C TYR A 26 -7.01 8.29 -2.36
N LEU A 27 -7.64 7.24 -1.82
CA LEU A 27 -7.35 5.88 -2.22
C LEU A 27 -7.97 5.62 -3.59
N PRO A 28 -7.20 5.16 -4.60
CA PRO A 28 -7.77 4.78 -5.88
C PRO A 28 -8.82 3.67 -5.65
N GLU A 29 -10.01 3.80 -6.24
CA GLU A 29 -11.07 2.80 -6.04
C GLU A 29 -10.63 1.38 -6.45
N GLU A 30 -9.69 1.28 -7.39
CA GLU A 30 -9.06 0.04 -7.85
C GLU A 30 -8.28 -0.71 -6.76
N VAL A 31 -7.88 -0.03 -5.68
CA VAL A 31 -7.07 -0.59 -4.58
C VAL A 31 -7.94 -0.96 -3.38
N ILE A 32 -9.17 -0.45 -3.32
CA ILE A 32 -10.06 -0.66 -2.18
C ILE A 32 -10.95 -1.86 -2.47
N ASP A 33 -10.61 -3.01 -1.88
CA ASP A 33 -11.61 -4.06 -1.68
C ASP A 33 -12.54 -3.62 -0.53
N LYS A 34 -13.59 -2.88 -0.91
CA LYS A 34 -14.60 -2.36 0.02
C LYS A 34 -15.34 -3.49 0.74
N GLN A 35 -15.39 -4.70 0.16
CA GLN A 35 -16.12 -5.84 0.72
C GLN A 35 -15.31 -6.53 1.82
N ASN A 36 -14.00 -6.68 1.63
CA ASN A 36 -13.11 -7.33 2.60
C ASN A 36 -12.38 -6.37 3.55
N LEU A 37 -12.67 -5.07 3.45
CA LEU A 37 -11.98 -4.01 4.21
C LEU A 37 -10.46 -4.12 4.05
N TRP A 38 -10.01 -4.34 2.81
CA TRP A 38 -8.61 -4.53 2.46
C TRP A 38 -8.18 -3.43 1.49
N ILE A 39 -7.21 -2.61 1.91
CA ILE A 39 -6.75 -1.43 1.14
C ILE A 39 -5.30 -1.57 0.69
N VAL A 40 -4.79 -2.80 0.65
CA VAL A 40 -3.39 -3.11 0.32
C VAL A 40 -3.33 -3.75 -1.06
N TYR A 41 -2.23 -3.52 -1.80
CA TYR A 41 -2.08 -4.07 -3.15
C TYR A 41 -2.08 -5.59 -3.13
N ARG A 42 -2.47 -6.20 -4.26
CA ARG A 42 -2.39 -7.65 -4.43
C ARG A 42 -0.95 -8.14 -4.19
N GLY A 43 -0.83 -9.28 -3.53
CA GLY A 43 0.43 -9.98 -3.36
C GLY A 43 1.17 -10.26 -4.67
N ALA A 44 2.49 -10.21 -4.60
CA ALA A 44 3.40 -10.55 -5.68
C ALA A 44 3.53 -12.07 -5.83
N SER A 45 3.56 -12.52 -7.08
CA SER A 45 3.90 -13.91 -7.42
C SER A 45 5.40 -14.18 -7.19
N GLU A 46 5.76 -15.46 -7.00
CA GLU A 46 7.18 -15.87 -6.91
C GLU A 46 8.02 -15.40 -8.10
N GLY A 47 7.43 -15.35 -9.30
CA GLY A 47 8.11 -14.86 -10.50
C GLY A 47 8.46 -13.36 -10.42
N GLN A 48 7.56 -12.54 -9.87
CA GLN A 48 7.79 -11.11 -9.65
C GLN A 48 8.84 -10.87 -8.56
N ILE A 49 8.79 -11.64 -7.46
CA ILE A 49 9.80 -11.60 -6.39
C ILE A 49 11.18 -11.97 -6.96
N ALA A 50 11.27 -13.07 -7.71
CA ALA A 50 12.52 -13.51 -8.33
C ALA A 50 13.05 -12.51 -9.37
N GLN A 51 12.17 -11.81 -10.10
CA GLN A 51 12.57 -10.73 -11.00
C GLN A 51 13.16 -9.54 -10.22
N ALA A 52 12.55 -9.16 -9.10
CA ALA A 52 13.05 -8.09 -8.25
C ALA A 52 14.42 -8.45 -7.64
N GLU A 53 14.59 -9.67 -7.15
CA GLU A 53 15.87 -10.18 -6.64
C GLU A 53 16.97 -10.14 -7.69
N ARG A 54 16.66 -10.57 -8.93
CA ARG A 54 17.60 -10.47 -10.07
C ARG A 54 17.99 -9.03 -10.37
N ARG A 55 17.02 -8.11 -10.37
CA ARG A 55 17.28 -6.68 -10.63
C ARG A 55 18.14 -6.05 -9.54
N LEU A 56 17.88 -6.39 -8.28
CA LEU A 56 18.61 -5.88 -7.12
C LEU A 56 19.95 -6.61 -6.89
N LYS A 57 20.21 -7.70 -7.62
CA LYS A 57 21.38 -8.59 -7.46
C LYS A 57 21.56 -9.09 -6.03
N THR A 58 20.45 -9.24 -5.29
CA THR A 58 20.43 -9.76 -3.92
C THR A 58 19.18 -10.59 -3.72
N ARG A 59 19.28 -11.60 -2.84
CA ARG A 59 18.11 -12.32 -2.35
C ARG A 59 17.41 -11.45 -1.30
N LEU A 60 16.09 -11.35 -1.38
CA LEU A 60 15.30 -10.68 -0.36
C LEU A 60 15.24 -11.56 0.89
N LEU A 61 15.20 -10.92 2.06
CA LEU A 61 15.02 -11.63 3.33
C LEU A 61 13.67 -12.36 3.33
N GLU A 62 13.63 -13.53 3.99
CA GLU A 62 12.44 -14.38 3.99
C GLU A 62 11.20 -13.65 4.52
N SER A 63 11.36 -12.87 5.60
CA SER A 63 10.28 -12.05 6.17
C SER A 63 9.68 -11.06 5.17
N TYR A 64 10.52 -10.51 4.28
CA TYR A 64 10.10 -9.56 3.25
C TYR A 64 9.49 -10.27 2.03
N ARG A 65 9.96 -11.49 1.70
CA ARG A 65 9.29 -12.33 0.68
C ARG A 65 7.87 -12.68 1.12
N GLU A 66 7.69 -13.11 2.37
CA GLU A 66 6.38 -13.43 2.92
C GLU A 66 5.45 -12.20 2.95
N PHE A 67 5.99 -11.02 3.27
CA PHE A 67 5.25 -9.77 3.11
C PHE A 67 4.81 -9.55 1.65
N LEU A 68 5.73 -9.66 0.69
CA LEU A 68 5.44 -9.40 -0.73
C LEU A 68 4.40 -10.38 -1.29
N LYS A 69 4.38 -11.63 -0.86
CA LYS A 69 3.36 -12.62 -1.26
C LYS A 69 1.95 -12.23 -0.83
N ILE A 70 1.84 -11.47 0.25
CA ILE A 70 0.57 -10.98 0.77
C ILE A 70 0.23 -9.63 0.15
N SER A 71 1.22 -8.74 0.03
CA SER A 71 1.04 -7.40 -0.48
C SER A 71 2.27 -6.90 -1.24
N ASN A 72 2.10 -6.58 -2.53
CA ASN A 72 3.16 -5.98 -3.35
C ASN A 72 3.27 -4.46 -3.09
N GLY A 73 3.57 -4.11 -1.82
CA GLY A 73 3.55 -2.74 -1.31
C GLY A 73 2.23 -2.38 -0.62
N TRP A 74 2.19 -1.22 0.02
CA TRP A 74 1.00 -0.69 0.68
C TRP A 74 0.85 0.82 0.40
N PRO A 75 -0.37 1.39 0.42
CA PRO A 75 -0.54 2.82 0.29
C PRO A 75 -0.19 3.52 1.61
N THR A 76 1.04 4.02 1.71
CA THR A 76 1.42 4.99 2.75
C THR A 76 0.97 6.36 2.29
N GLY A 77 0.05 6.99 3.02
CA GLY A 77 -0.65 8.24 2.68
C GLY A 77 0.21 9.50 2.54
N VAL A 78 1.28 9.46 1.77
CA VAL A 78 1.91 10.69 1.25
C VAL A 78 1.24 10.97 -0.08
N LEU A 79 0.45 12.04 -0.15
CA LEU A 79 0.00 12.60 -1.41
C LEU A 79 1.26 12.91 -2.23
N ARG A 80 1.55 12.03 -3.19
CA ARG A 80 2.66 12.25 -4.11
C ARG A 80 2.17 13.19 -5.19
N HIS A 81 2.33 14.48 -4.94
CA HIS A 81 2.21 15.46 -6.00
C HIS A 81 3.43 15.31 -6.92
N ARG A 82 3.20 15.29 -8.23
CA ARG A 82 4.28 15.17 -9.21
C ARG A 82 5.19 16.39 -9.19
N SER A 83 4.68 17.51 -8.68
CA SER A 83 5.42 18.74 -8.46
C SER A 83 4.88 19.51 -7.26
N PHE A 84 5.68 20.43 -6.75
CA PHE A 84 5.26 21.39 -5.73
C PHE A 84 4.03 22.21 -6.14
N TRP A 85 3.88 22.53 -7.43
CA TRP A 85 2.73 23.30 -7.92
C TRP A 85 1.41 22.54 -7.83
N GLU A 86 1.44 21.24 -8.08
CA GLU A 86 0.27 20.37 -7.96
C GLU A 86 -0.14 20.17 -6.50
N LEU A 87 0.82 20.25 -5.56
CA LEU A 87 0.52 20.35 -4.12
C LEU A 87 -0.19 21.66 -3.80
N MET A 88 0.38 22.79 -4.23
CA MET A 88 -0.20 24.11 -3.93
C MET A 88 -1.60 24.29 -4.49
N GLN A 89 -1.87 23.75 -5.69
CA GLN A 89 -3.21 23.80 -6.29
C GLN A 89 -4.22 22.96 -5.50
N ALA A 90 -3.84 21.75 -5.08
CA ALA A 90 -4.72 20.89 -4.28
C ALA A 90 -5.08 21.51 -2.92
N GLU A 91 -4.12 22.17 -2.27
CA GLU A 91 -4.34 22.91 -1.03
C GLU A 91 -5.26 24.12 -1.24
N LEU A 92 -5.05 24.89 -2.32
CA LEU A 92 -5.92 26.02 -2.68
C LEU A 92 -7.37 25.60 -2.93
N ASP A 93 -7.58 24.52 -3.68
CA ASP A 93 -8.91 23.98 -3.98
C ASP A 93 -9.59 23.44 -2.71
N GLY A 94 -8.82 22.93 -1.75
CA GLY A 94 -9.31 22.47 -0.46
C GLY A 94 -9.80 23.60 0.45
N LEU A 95 -9.19 24.79 0.37
CA LEU A 95 -9.57 25.96 1.16
C LEU A 95 -10.84 26.68 0.65
N GLN A 96 -11.31 26.35 -0.56
CA GLN A 96 -12.49 26.96 -1.18
C GLN A 96 -13.77 26.13 -1.04
N LYS A 97 -13.70 24.98 -0.35
CA LYS A 97 -14.85 24.11 -0.02
C LYS A 97 -15.31 24.33 1.42
#